data_AF-A0A167JFR7-F1
#
_entry.id   AF-A0A167JFR7-F1
#
_cell.length_a   1.000
_cell.length_b   1.000
_cell.length_c   1.000
_cell.angle_alpha   90.00
_cell.angle_beta   90.00
_cell.angle_gamma   90.00
#
_symmetry.space_group_name_H-M   'P 1'
#
loop_
_entity.id
_entity.type
_entity.pdbx_description
1 polymer ?
#
loop_
_entity_poly.entity_id
_entity_poly.type
_entity_poly.pdbx_seq_one_letter_code
_entity_poly.pdbx_strand_id
1 'polypeptide(L)'
;MRLSYATLLPLLALLTPFASAWAESGGGPCTVVGSSCSWVALNGDENLQTFNGFCAPDLYCGDNGATCTSDDSCYDYCGTDGTCGGNGAACNSNEAFAHGQGDITCFTPAFTCNYANNACIPASSQGMRRRDRQQANLPLGPTACGRRTDALCVRDGRSECIDVTSDFENCGACGGNCGETEGADTVDCVLGTCIVASCRRGWTQSGNACVPDHVPVSA
;
A
#
# COMPACT_ATOMS: atom_id res chain seq x y z
N MET A 1 53.96 42.43 -47.73
CA MET A 1 53.50 42.82 -46.37
C MET A 1 51.99 43.02 -46.39
N ARG A 2 51.21 41.99 -46.00
CA ARG A 2 49.82 42.17 -45.57
C ARG A 2 49.57 41.18 -44.42
N LEU A 3 49.09 41.76 -43.32
CA LEU A 3 48.97 41.16 -42.00
C LEU A 3 47.86 40.10 -41.93
N SER A 4 48.14 39.07 -41.13
CA SER A 4 47.22 38.05 -40.64
C SER A 4 46.13 38.67 -39.76
N TYR A 5 44.86 38.28 -40.00
CA TYR A 5 43.76 38.45 -39.06
C TYR A 5 43.25 37.06 -38.66
N ALA A 6 43.83 36.53 -37.59
CA ALA A 6 43.27 35.41 -36.84
C ALA A 6 42.28 36.00 -35.83
N THR A 7 40.99 36.02 -36.18
CA THR A 7 39.92 36.44 -35.27
C THR A 7 39.57 35.31 -34.32
N LEU A 8 39.89 35.54 -33.06
CA LEU A 8 39.33 34.89 -31.87
C LEU A 8 37.79 34.97 -31.88
N LEU A 9 37.13 33.87 -31.53
CA LEU A 9 35.89 33.91 -30.76
C LEU A 9 35.88 32.75 -29.76
N PRO A 10 35.63 33.03 -28.46
CA PRO A 10 35.89 32.11 -27.38
C PRO A 10 34.79 31.06 -27.22
N LEU A 11 35.25 29.87 -26.87
CA LEU A 11 34.52 28.72 -26.38
C LEU A 11 33.59 29.13 -25.22
N LEU A 12 32.30 29.31 -25.48
CA LEU A 12 31.29 29.40 -24.42
C LEU A 12 30.93 27.96 -24.01
N ALA A 13 31.82 27.33 -23.24
CA ALA A 13 31.58 26.02 -22.66
C ALA A 13 30.54 26.15 -21.53
N LEU A 14 29.35 25.62 -21.83
CA LEU A 14 28.36 25.03 -20.94
C LEU A 14 28.78 24.99 -19.45
N LEU A 15 28.36 25.97 -18.68
CA LEU A 15 28.20 25.84 -17.23
C LEU A 15 26.84 25.18 -16.98
N THR A 16 26.76 23.88 -17.24
CA THR A 16 25.75 23.04 -16.59
C THR A 16 26.29 22.72 -15.20
N PRO A 17 25.58 23.06 -14.10
CA PRO A 17 25.88 22.45 -12.83
C PRO A 17 25.59 20.96 -12.98
N PHE A 18 26.64 20.17 -13.17
CA PHE A 18 26.59 18.76 -12.82
C PHE A 18 26.38 18.75 -11.31
N ALA A 19 25.13 18.60 -10.89
CA ALA A 19 24.83 18.14 -9.55
C ALA A 19 25.36 16.70 -9.50
N SER A 20 26.62 16.56 -9.07
CA SER A 20 27.20 15.26 -8.76
C SER A 20 26.33 14.66 -7.66
N ALA A 21 25.66 13.54 -7.92
CA ALA A 21 25.11 12.71 -6.85
C ALA A 21 26.28 12.09 -6.08
N TRP A 22 26.12 12.02 -4.76
CA TRP A 22 27.14 11.66 -3.79
C TRP A 22 26.95 10.18 -3.40
N ALA A 23 28.08 9.50 -3.15
CA ALA A 23 28.25 8.07 -2.87
C ALA A 23 28.14 7.12 -4.08
N GLU A 24 29.30 6.74 -4.63
CA GLU A 24 29.42 5.70 -5.68
C GLU A 24 29.12 4.26 -5.18
N SER A 25 28.78 4.08 -3.90
CA SER A 25 28.51 2.77 -3.32
C SER A 25 27.33 2.83 -2.35
N GLY A 26 26.29 2.04 -2.64
CA GLY A 26 25.13 1.86 -1.78
C GLY A 26 25.51 1.38 -0.38
N GLY A 27 24.63 1.62 0.59
CA GLY A 27 24.88 1.17 1.94
C GLY A 27 24.88 -0.34 2.05
N GLY A 28 25.59 -0.87 3.05
CA GLY A 28 25.67 -2.33 3.26
C GLY A 28 24.30 -2.96 3.58
N PRO A 29 24.21 -4.30 3.52
CA PRO A 29 22.98 -5.01 3.82
C PRO A 29 22.56 -4.82 5.29
N CYS A 30 21.25 -4.78 5.51
CA CYS A 30 20.60 -4.66 6.81
C CYS A 30 19.54 -5.76 6.98
N THR A 31 19.04 -5.98 8.19
CA THR A 31 18.21 -7.16 8.49
C THR A 31 16.72 -6.86 8.69
N VAL A 32 16.37 -5.60 8.94
CA VAL A 32 15.00 -5.19 9.26
C VAL A 32 14.67 -3.87 8.55
N VAL A 33 13.65 -3.89 7.69
CA VAL A 33 13.15 -2.68 6.99
C VAL A 33 12.80 -1.59 8.01
N GLY A 34 13.25 -0.36 7.75
CA GLY A 34 13.03 0.80 8.62
C GLY A 34 13.91 0.85 9.88
N SER A 35 14.79 -0.14 10.11
CA SER A 35 15.81 -0.03 11.15
C SER A 35 16.87 1.01 10.76
N SER A 36 17.42 1.70 11.76
CA SER A 36 18.56 2.60 11.56
C SER A 36 19.79 1.82 11.14
N CYS A 37 20.54 2.33 10.17
CA CYS A 37 21.77 1.73 9.67
C CYS A 37 22.76 2.83 9.28
N SER A 38 24.02 2.45 9.10
CA SER A 38 25.09 3.38 8.73
C SER A 38 26.07 2.71 7.78
N TRP A 39 26.60 3.47 6.83
CA TRP A 39 27.63 3.00 5.91
C TRP A 39 28.72 4.05 5.74
N VAL A 40 29.88 3.63 5.22
CA VAL A 40 30.99 4.52 4.91
C VAL A 40 31.12 4.61 3.40
N ALA A 41 31.03 5.81 2.86
CA ALA A 41 31.22 6.08 1.44
C ALA A 41 32.11 7.33 1.25
N LEU A 42 32.64 7.49 0.05
CA LEU A 42 33.31 8.72 -0.33
C LEU A 42 32.26 9.80 -0.60
N ASN A 43 32.46 10.97 -0.01
CA ASN A 43 31.72 12.16 -0.37
C ASN A 43 32.29 12.74 -1.70
N GLY A 44 31.64 13.72 -2.29
CA GLY A 44 32.07 14.39 -3.53
C GLY A 44 33.38 15.17 -3.43
N ASP A 45 33.95 15.30 -2.22
CA ASP A 45 35.32 15.80 -2.00
C ASP A 45 36.34 14.65 -1.81
N GLU A 46 35.95 13.42 -2.17
CA GLU A 46 36.76 12.19 -2.02
C GLU A 46 37.16 11.86 -0.57
N ASN A 47 36.42 12.38 0.41
CA ASN A 47 36.64 12.07 1.82
C ASN A 47 35.72 10.93 2.27
N LEU A 48 36.27 9.98 3.04
CA LEU A 48 35.47 8.95 3.70
C LEU A 48 34.57 9.60 4.75
N GLN A 49 33.26 9.51 4.56
CA GLN A 49 32.25 9.94 5.51
C GLN A 49 31.34 8.79 5.90
N THR A 50 30.84 8.85 7.13
CA THR A 50 29.81 7.93 7.60
C THR A 50 28.44 8.55 7.36
N PHE A 51 27.64 7.88 6.55
CA PHE A 51 26.27 8.24 6.26
C PHE A 51 25.34 7.42 7.17
N ASN A 52 24.29 8.07 7.68
CA ASN A 52 23.31 7.46 8.57
C ASN A 52 21.95 7.48 7.88
N GLY A 53 21.36 6.31 7.71
CA GLY A 53 20.08 6.16 7.04
C GLY A 53 19.24 5.06 7.65
N PHE A 54 18.29 4.59 6.87
CA PHE A 54 17.37 3.53 7.26
C PHE A 54 17.38 2.39 6.24
N CYS A 55 17.06 1.21 6.72
CA CYS A 55 17.02 0.01 5.90
C CYS A 55 15.84 0.08 4.92
N ALA A 56 16.13 0.03 3.62
CA ALA A 56 15.14 0.03 2.57
C ALA A 56 14.41 -1.33 2.46
N PRO A 57 13.31 -1.42 1.70
CA PRO A 57 12.57 -2.68 1.51
C PRO A 57 13.37 -3.83 0.88
N ASP A 58 14.43 -3.52 0.13
CA ASP A 58 15.35 -4.49 -0.47
C ASP A 58 16.47 -4.95 0.48
N LEU A 59 16.44 -4.50 1.73
CA LEU A 59 17.40 -4.82 2.80
C LEU A 59 18.80 -4.22 2.59
N TYR A 60 18.88 -3.08 1.92
CA TYR A 60 20.10 -2.27 1.85
C TYR A 60 19.91 -0.90 2.50
N CYS A 61 21.00 -0.37 3.06
CA CYS A 61 20.94 0.85 3.85
C CYS A 61 20.93 2.11 2.97
N GLY A 62 19.92 2.97 3.14
CA GLY A 62 19.79 4.23 2.40
C GLY A 62 19.26 4.08 0.97
N ASP A 63 19.00 2.86 0.51
CA ASP A 63 18.48 2.58 -0.82
C ASP A 63 17.06 3.15 -1.01
N ASN A 64 16.63 3.27 -2.27
CA ASN A 64 15.34 3.88 -2.60
C ASN A 64 14.17 3.12 -1.95
N GLY A 65 13.25 3.88 -1.35
CA GLY A 65 12.17 3.35 -0.51
C GLY A 65 12.48 3.33 0.99
N ALA A 66 13.72 3.58 1.42
CA ALA A 66 14.02 3.86 2.82
C ALA A 66 13.35 5.16 3.27
N THR A 67 13.05 5.26 4.57
CA THR A 67 12.66 6.52 5.21
C THR A 67 13.87 7.45 5.31
N CYS A 68 13.66 8.76 5.17
CA CYS A 68 14.71 9.75 5.28
C CYS A 68 14.20 11.06 5.89
N THR A 69 15.14 11.83 6.43
CA THR A 69 14.89 13.19 6.95
C THR A 69 15.76 14.25 6.29
N SER A 70 16.79 13.81 5.56
CA SER A 70 17.72 14.64 4.79
C SER A 70 18.34 13.78 3.67
N ASP A 71 18.96 14.43 2.67
CA ASP A 71 19.61 13.73 1.56
C ASP A 71 20.74 12.80 2.05
N ASP A 72 21.47 13.17 3.11
CA ASP A 72 22.52 12.33 3.72
C ASP A 72 22.01 10.99 4.29
N SER A 73 20.69 10.81 4.39
CA SER A 73 20.07 9.54 4.79
C SER A 73 19.80 8.58 3.64
N CYS A 74 20.01 9.03 2.41
CA CYS A 74 19.71 8.30 1.19
C CYS A 74 20.98 8.02 0.39
N TYR A 75 20.90 6.99 -0.44
CA TYR A 75 21.85 6.73 -1.50
C TYR A 75 21.70 7.75 -2.64
N ASP A 76 20.45 8.04 -3.03
CA ASP A 76 20.12 9.07 -4.00
C ASP A 76 19.76 10.39 -3.29
N TYR A 77 18.48 10.73 -3.22
CA TYR A 77 17.98 11.97 -2.61
C TYR A 77 16.72 11.71 -1.80
N CYS A 78 16.53 12.49 -0.75
CA CYS A 78 15.36 12.40 0.09
C CYS A 78 14.21 13.18 -0.55
N GLY A 79 13.09 12.50 -0.76
CA GLY A 79 11.85 13.13 -1.18
C GLY A 79 11.27 14.02 -0.09
N THR A 80 10.45 14.98 -0.51
CA THR A 80 9.61 15.82 0.37
C THR A 80 8.59 15.01 1.18
N ASP A 81 8.34 13.76 0.78
CA ASP A 81 7.52 12.77 1.47
C ASP A 81 8.30 11.93 2.50
N GLY A 82 9.59 12.23 2.71
CA GLY A 82 10.45 11.50 3.65
C GLY A 82 10.85 10.11 3.16
N THR A 83 10.86 9.88 1.84
CA THR A 83 11.28 8.61 1.23
C THR A 83 12.47 8.82 0.29
N CYS A 84 13.50 7.97 0.37
CA CYS A 84 14.61 7.98 -0.59
C CYS A 84 14.10 7.65 -2.00
N GLY A 85 14.36 8.53 -2.97
CA GLY A 85 13.77 8.45 -4.32
C GLY A 85 12.27 8.77 -4.38
N GLY A 86 11.72 9.41 -3.33
CA GLY A 86 10.31 9.78 -3.19
C GLY A 86 9.93 11.09 -3.89
N ASN A 87 8.75 11.63 -3.59
CA ASN A 87 8.23 12.83 -4.26
C ASN A 87 9.17 14.04 -4.12
N GLY A 88 9.61 14.60 -5.24
CA GLY A 88 10.52 15.74 -5.31
C GLY A 88 12.00 15.41 -5.18
N ALA A 89 12.37 14.15 -4.92
CA ALA A 89 13.76 13.71 -4.96
C ALA A 89 14.35 13.93 -6.37
N ALA A 90 15.64 14.25 -6.49
CA ALA A 90 16.26 14.42 -7.79
C ALA A 90 16.38 13.08 -8.54
N CYS A 91 16.37 13.11 -9.87
CA CYS A 91 16.50 11.93 -10.71
C CYS A 91 17.05 12.27 -12.11
N ASN A 92 17.67 11.29 -12.76
CA ASN A 92 18.15 11.38 -14.15
C ASN A 92 17.78 10.15 -15.00
N SER A 93 17.10 9.14 -14.43
CA SER A 93 16.71 7.92 -15.12
C SER A 93 15.34 7.42 -14.68
N ASN A 94 14.64 6.75 -15.58
CA ASN A 94 13.36 6.06 -15.33
C ASN A 94 13.53 4.54 -15.22
N GLU A 95 14.78 4.05 -15.25
CA GLU A 95 15.07 2.65 -14.97
C GLU A 95 14.66 2.32 -13.53
N ALA A 96 14.31 1.05 -13.32
CA ALA A 96 14.00 0.56 -11.98
C ALA A 96 15.23 0.68 -11.10
N PHE A 97 15.04 1.12 -9.85
CA PHE A 97 16.12 1.17 -8.87
C PHE A 97 16.77 -0.20 -8.70
N ALA A 98 18.09 -0.23 -8.74
CA ALA A 98 18.91 -1.37 -8.35
C ALA A 98 20.04 -0.90 -7.43
N HIS A 99 20.28 -1.65 -6.36
CA HIS A 99 21.39 -1.39 -5.45
C HIS A 99 22.73 -1.25 -6.21
N GLY A 100 23.46 -0.17 -5.93
CA GLY A 100 24.75 0.11 -6.56
C GLY A 100 24.68 0.57 -8.02
N GLN A 101 23.51 1.02 -8.49
CA GLN A 101 23.40 1.72 -9.76
C GLN A 101 24.16 3.05 -9.74
N GLY A 102 24.61 3.51 -10.92
CA GLY A 102 25.24 4.83 -11.09
C GLY A 102 24.27 5.93 -11.51
N ASP A 103 23.08 5.56 -12.00
CA ASP A 103 22.03 6.51 -12.32
C ASP A 103 21.22 6.87 -11.07
N ILE A 104 20.68 8.09 -11.01
CA ILE A 104 19.81 8.55 -9.94
C ILE A 104 18.37 8.22 -10.37
N THR A 105 17.76 7.22 -9.77
CA THR A 105 16.39 6.79 -10.12
C THR A 105 15.41 7.12 -9.01
N CYS A 106 14.12 6.99 -9.30
CA CYS A 106 13.07 7.15 -8.30
C CYS A 106 12.72 5.81 -7.65
N PHE A 107 12.04 5.85 -6.50
CA PHE A 107 11.48 4.65 -5.89
C PHE A 107 10.30 4.11 -6.72
N THR A 108 10.62 3.29 -7.70
CA THR A 108 9.64 2.61 -8.56
C THR A 108 8.92 1.49 -7.80
N PRO A 109 7.65 1.21 -8.10
CA PRO A 109 6.79 1.82 -9.12
C PRO A 109 6.02 3.05 -8.63
N ALA A 110 6.27 3.53 -7.40
CA ALA A 110 5.50 4.62 -6.80
C ALA A 110 5.82 5.98 -7.45
N PHE A 111 7.07 6.18 -7.87
CA PHE A 111 7.56 7.42 -8.46
C PHE A 111 8.21 7.19 -9.83
N THR A 112 8.18 8.22 -10.68
CA THR A 112 8.81 8.24 -12.00
C THR A 112 9.58 9.54 -12.15
N CYS A 113 10.69 9.50 -12.88
CA CYS A 113 11.49 10.67 -13.12
C CYS A 113 10.85 11.57 -14.18
N ASN A 114 10.54 12.81 -13.80
CA ASN A 114 10.13 13.85 -14.74
C ASN A 114 11.37 14.60 -15.25
N TYR A 115 11.77 14.29 -16.49
CA TYR A 115 12.92 14.93 -17.13
C TYR A 115 12.77 16.43 -17.38
N ALA A 116 11.58 17.00 -17.28
CA ALA A 116 11.41 18.45 -17.43
C ALA A 116 11.98 19.23 -16.24
N ASN A 117 11.97 18.64 -15.04
CA ASN A 117 12.46 19.24 -13.81
C ASN A 117 13.47 18.36 -13.05
N ASN A 118 13.88 17.22 -13.62
CA ASN A 118 14.77 16.23 -13.02
C ASN A 118 14.36 15.83 -11.60
N ALA A 119 13.06 15.68 -11.38
CA ALA A 119 12.50 15.34 -10.08
C ALA A 119 11.55 14.14 -10.18
N CYS A 120 11.60 13.31 -9.15
CA CYS A 120 10.67 12.22 -8.93
C CYS A 120 9.30 12.79 -8.66
N ILE A 121 8.36 12.49 -9.55
CA ILE A 121 6.95 12.81 -9.33
C ILE A 121 6.23 11.50 -9.03
N PRO A 122 5.08 11.54 -8.32
CA PRO A 122 4.26 10.36 -8.17
C PRO A 122 3.99 9.82 -9.56
N ALA A 123 4.33 8.55 -9.79
CA ALA A 123 4.12 7.95 -11.10
C ALA A 123 2.62 8.11 -11.38
N SER A 124 2.27 9.02 -12.30
CA SER A 124 0.91 9.20 -12.81
C SER A 124 0.59 8.01 -13.71
N SER A 125 0.70 6.82 -13.16
CA SER A 125 0.61 5.57 -13.88
C SER A 125 -0.83 5.11 -13.81
N GLN A 126 -1.28 4.48 -14.88
CA GLN A 126 -2.61 3.91 -15.05
C GLN A 126 -3.06 3.01 -13.88
N GLY A 127 -2.16 2.63 -12.96
CA GLY A 127 -2.43 1.97 -11.68
C GLY A 127 -3.26 2.80 -10.70
N MET A 128 -3.20 4.14 -10.73
CA MET A 128 -4.09 4.98 -9.93
C MET A 128 -5.50 5.01 -10.54
N ARG A 129 -5.65 4.97 -11.87
CA ARG A 129 -6.97 4.78 -12.55
C ARG A 129 -7.51 3.34 -12.45
N ARG A 130 -6.63 2.33 -12.34
CA ARG A 130 -7.04 0.95 -12.06
C ARG A 130 -7.38 0.74 -10.60
N ARG A 131 -6.70 1.39 -9.66
CA ARG A 131 -7.19 1.48 -8.28
C ARG A 131 -8.47 2.29 -8.25
N ASP A 132 -8.61 3.44 -8.89
CA ASP A 132 -9.89 4.16 -8.96
C ASP A 132 -11.03 3.33 -9.61
N ARG A 133 -10.75 2.51 -10.64
CA ARG A 133 -11.75 1.60 -11.25
C ARG A 133 -11.98 0.30 -10.47
N GLN A 134 -10.97 -0.27 -9.82
CA GLN A 134 -11.12 -1.46 -8.95
C GLN A 134 -11.65 -1.07 -7.58
N GLN A 135 -11.45 0.16 -7.13
CA GLN A 135 -11.93 0.77 -5.89
C GLN A 135 -13.29 1.45 -6.10
N ALA A 136 -13.66 1.76 -7.35
CA ALA A 136 -15.06 1.93 -7.76
C ALA A 136 -15.85 0.60 -7.80
N ASN A 137 -15.16 -0.54 -7.72
CA ASN A 137 -15.74 -1.89 -7.68
C ASN A 137 -15.42 -2.66 -6.38
N LEU A 138 -14.61 -2.09 -5.49
CA LEU A 138 -14.39 -2.64 -4.16
C LEU A 138 -15.46 -2.03 -3.26
N PRO A 139 -15.98 -2.81 -2.32
CA PRO A 139 -16.90 -2.27 -1.35
C PRO A 139 -16.21 -1.12 -0.60
N LEU A 140 -16.82 0.07 -0.58
CA LEU A 140 -16.35 1.17 0.28
C LEU A 140 -16.42 0.70 1.74
N GLY A 141 -15.30 0.50 2.41
CA GLY A 141 -15.28 0.06 3.81
C GLY A 141 -13.98 -0.64 4.24
N PRO A 142 -13.94 -1.22 5.46
CA PRO A 142 -12.79 -1.97 5.96
C PRO A 142 -12.46 -3.18 5.08
N THR A 143 -11.20 -3.61 5.09
CA THR A 143 -10.73 -4.83 4.41
C THR A 143 -10.65 -6.05 5.33
N ALA A 144 -10.79 -5.83 6.65
CA ALA A 144 -10.84 -6.86 7.67
C ALA A 144 -11.54 -6.33 8.93
N CYS A 145 -12.12 -7.24 9.73
CA CYS A 145 -12.74 -6.90 11.00
C CYS A 145 -11.79 -7.15 12.17
N GLY A 146 -11.81 -6.26 13.17
CA GLY A 146 -10.94 -6.34 14.33
C GLY A 146 -11.43 -7.32 15.41
N ARG A 147 -12.74 -7.61 15.44
CA ARG A 147 -13.34 -8.56 16.38
C ARG A 147 -13.50 -9.91 15.71
N ARG A 148 -13.30 -10.98 16.49
CA ARG A 148 -13.46 -12.37 16.03
C ARG A 148 -14.91 -12.78 15.78
N THR A 149 -15.86 -12.05 16.37
CA THR A 149 -17.30 -12.23 16.21
C THR A 149 -17.85 -11.55 14.97
N ASP A 150 -17.06 -10.67 14.34
CA ASP A 150 -17.50 -9.88 13.21
C ASP A 150 -17.08 -10.55 11.90
N ALA A 151 -17.97 -10.55 10.92
CA ALA A 151 -17.66 -10.90 9.54
C ALA A 151 -17.67 -9.65 8.65
N LEU A 152 -16.81 -9.66 7.62
CA LEU A 152 -16.79 -8.60 6.62
C LEU A 152 -17.91 -8.83 5.60
N CYS A 153 -19.02 -8.12 5.76
CA CYS A 153 -20.19 -8.24 4.90
C CYS A 153 -20.20 -7.14 3.84
N VAL A 154 -20.63 -7.49 2.62
CA VAL A 154 -20.71 -6.56 1.49
C VAL A 154 -22.16 -6.31 1.13
N ARG A 155 -22.62 -5.06 1.27
CA ARG A 155 -23.97 -4.63 0.94
C ARG A 155 -23.91 -3.35 0.10
N ASP A 156 -24.60 -3.32 -1.03
CA ASP A 156 -24.67 -2.16 -1.95
C ASP A 156 -23.30 -1.57 -2.34
N GLY A 157 -22.30 -2.44 -2.51
CA GLY A 157 -20.93 -2.00 -2.84
C GLY A 157 -20.25 -1.26 -1.68
N ARG A 158 -20.61 -1.56 -0.44
CA ARG A 158 -19.92 -1.12 0.79
C ARG A 158 -19.60 -2.33 1.66
N SER A 159 -18.40 -2.35 2.24
CA SER A 159 -18.05 -3.38 3.22
C SER A 159 -18.31 -2.82 4.60
N GLU A 160 -18.85 -3.66 5.48
CA GLU A 160 -19.04 -3.34 6.88
C GLU A 160 -18.76 -4.57 7.72
N CYS A 161 -18.32 -4.33 8.96
CA CYS A 161 -18.11 -5.39 9.93
C CYS A 161 -19.40 -5.57 10.72
N ILE A 162 -20.01 -6.74 10.57
CA ILE A 162 -21.27 -7.10 11.23
C ILE A 162 -20.99 -8.22 12.21
N ASP A 163 -21.49 -8.10 13.44
CA ASP A 163 -21.44 -9.16 14.43
C ASP A 163 -22.33 -10.34 14.01
N VAL A 164 -21.72 -11.40 13.48
CA VAL A 164 -22.46 -12.57 13.02
C VAL A 164 -22.89 -13.49 14.16
N THR A 165 -22.59 -13.13 15.42
CA THR A 165 -22.93 -13.98 16.57
C THR A 165 -24.26 -13.61 17.22
N SER A 166 -24.75 -12.40 16.99
CA SER A 166 -25.97 -11.87 17.61
C SER A 166 -26.89 -11.12 16.63
N ASP A 167 -26.40 -10.74 15.45
CA ASP A 167 -27.20 -10.08 14.43
C ASP A 167 -28.18 -11.05 13.77
N PHE A 168 -29.48 -10.72 13.82
CA PHE A 168 -30.56 -11.58 13.33
C PHE A 168 -30.56 -11.77 11.80
N GLU A 169 -30.10 -10.76 11.04
CA GLU A 169 -30.07 -10.81 9.57
C GLU A 169 -28.76 -11.44 9.04
N ASN A 170 -27.76 -11.62 9.90
CA ASN A 170 -26.41 -12.07 9.55
C ASN A 170 -25.88 -13.15 10.49
N CYS A 171 -26.78 -13.99 11.02
CA CYS A 171 -26.43 -14.99 12.02
C CYS A 171 -25.57 -16.11 11.42
N GLY A 172 -24.37 -16.30 11.98
CA GLY A 172 -23.38 -17.29 11.57
C GLY A 172 -22.58 -16.90 10.32
N ALA A 173 -23.17 -16.11 9.42
CA ALA A 173 -22.53 -15.55 8.23
C ALA A 173 -23.33 -14.35 7.68
N CYS A 174 -22.69 -13.55 6.84
CA CYS A 174 -23.35 -12.46 6.12
C CYS A 174 -24.56 -12.96 5.32
N GLY A 175 -25.74 -12.35 5.56
CA GLY A 175 -27.01 -12.78 4.96
C GLY A 175 -27.65 -14.02 5.60
N GLY A 176 -27.12 -14.53 6.71
CA GLY A 176 -27.71 -15.60 7.51
C GLY A 176 -28.95 -15.13 8.27
N ASN A 177 -30.07 -14.95 7.56
CA ASN A 177 -31.30 -14.44 8.15
C ASN A 177 -32.09 -15.54 8.89
N CYS A 178 -32.28 -15.37 10.20
CA CYS A 178 -33.03 -16.32 11.02
C CYS A 178 -34.56 -16.31 10.79
N GLY A 179 -35.07 -15.28 10.11
CA GLY A 179 -36.50 -15.10 9.83
C GLY A 179 -37.11 -16.08 8.83
N GLU A 180 -36.27 -16.85 8.11
CA GLU A 180 -36.73 -17.84 7.14
C GLU A 180 -37.05 -19.21 7.77
N THR A 181 -36.99 -19.33 9.10
CA THR A 181 -37.26 -20.59 9.79
C THR A 181 -38.73 -20.97 9.69
N GLU A 182 -39.03 -22.05 8.96
CA GLU A 182 -40.40 -22.51 8.72
C GLU A 182 -41.13 -22.84 10.02
N GLY A 183 -42.38 -22.38 10.14
CA GLY A 183 -43.22 -22.62 11.31
C GLY A 183 -42.83 -21.87 12.58
N ALA A 184 -41.68 -21.18 12.61
CA ALA A 184 -41.24 -20.41 13.76
C ALA A 184 -42.02 -19.08 13.88
N ASP A 185 -42.36 -18.72 15.12
CA ASP A 185 -42.97 -17.45 15.48
C ASP A 185 -41.90 -16.47 15.98
N THR A 186 -41.04 -16.92 16.90
CA THR A 186 -39.88 -16.16 17.35
C THR A 186 -38.60 -16.98 17.21
N VAL A 187 -37.56 -16.34 16.66
CA VAL A 187 -36.23 -16.91 16.46
C VAL A 187 -35.21 -15.89 16.94
N ASP A 188 -34.13 -16.35 17.56
CA ASP A 188 -33.02 -15.50 18.04
C ASP A 188 -31.71 -15.93 17.36
N CYS A 189 -30.77 -15.00 17.20
CA CYS A 189 -29.39 -15.35 16.84
C CYS A 189 -28.55 -15.49 18.12
N VAL A 190 -28.04 -16.69 18.39
CA VAL A 190 -27.23 -16.97 19.58
C VAL A 190 -25.94 -17.67 19.18
N LEU A 191 -24.81 -17.01 19.43
CA LEU A 191 -23.47 -17.51 19.11
C LEU A 191 -23.33 -17.94 17.64
N GLY A 192 -24.00 -17.21 16.74
CA GLY A 192 -23.99 -17.47 15.30
C GLY A 192 -24.86 -18.63 14.85
N THR A 193 -25.82 -19.04 15.69
CA THR A 193 -26.83 -20.05 15.35
C THR A 193 -28.22 -19.47 15.55
N CYS A 194 -29.10 -19.64 14.55
CA CYS A 194 -30.51 -19.30 14.70
C CYS A 194 -31.19 -20.30 15.63
N ILE A 195 -31.77 -19.83 16.73
CA ILE A 195 -32.46 -20.65 17.72
C ILE A 195 -33.95 -20.32 17.71
N VAL A 196 -34.80 -21.32 17.52
CA VAL A 196 -36.25 -21.19 17.61
C VAL A 196 -36.65 -21.04 19.08
N ALA A 197 -37.21 -19.88 19.43
CA ALA A 197 -37.74 -19.61 20.76
C ALA A 197 -39.22 -19.99 20.88
N SER A 198 -40.00 -19.87 19.80
CA SER A 198 -41.39 -20.32 19.77
C SER A 198 -41.88 -20.64 18.36
N CYS A 199 -42.89 -21.51 18.27
CA CYS A 199 -43.54 -21.90 17.03
C CYS A 199 -44.92 -21.25 16.87
N ARG A 200 -45.32 -21.02 15.62
CA ARG A 200 -46.66 -20.50 15.28
C ARG A 200 -47.72 -21.51 15.70
N ARG A 201 -48.96 -21.04 15.86
CA ARG A 201 -50.10 -21.90 16.15
C ARG A 201 -50.25 -23.01 15.07
N GLY A 202 -50.40 -24.27 15.51
CA GLY A 202 -50.49 -25.43 14.63
C GLY A 202 -49.13 -26.10 14.33
N TRP A 203 -48.07 -25.65 15.02
CA TRP A 203 -46.73 -26.22 14.96
C TRP A 203 -46.21 -26.49 16.38
N THR A 204 -45.48 -27.59 16.56
CA THR A 204 -44.83 -27.98 17.80
C THR A 204 -43.32 -27.87 17.63
N GLN A 205 -42.64 -27.36 18.66
CA GLN A 205 -41.19 -27.31 18.68
C GLN A 205 -40.61 -28.71 18.87
N SER A 206 -39.77 -29.14 17.93
CA SER A 206 -38.97 -30.36 18.00
C SER A 206 -37.51 -29.98 17.90
N GLY A 207 -36.83 -29.86 19.04
CA GLY A 207 -35.47 -29.33 19.11
C GLY A 207 -35.41 -27.88 18.64
N ASN A 208 -34.59 -27.61 17.62
CA ASN A 208 -34.41 -26.28 17.05
C ASN A 208 -35.24 -26.04 15.77
N ALA A 209 -36.34 -26.77 15.60
CA ALA A 209 -37.23 -26.66 14.46
C ALA A 209 -38.68 -26.68 14.91
N CYS A 210 -39.56 -26.13 14.09
CA CYS A 210 -41.00 -26.28 14.24
C CYS A 210 -41.47 -27.37 13.28
N VAL A 211 -42.30 -28.29 13.77
CA VAL A 211 -42.96 -29.31 12.94
C VAL A 211 -44.48 -29.14 13.02
N PRO A 212 -45.25 -29.34 11.93
CA PRO A 212 -46.70 -29.22 11.97
C PRO A 212 -47.32 -30.23 12.93
N ASP A 213 -48.31 -29.81 13.73
CA ASP A 213 -48.95 -30.65 14.75
C ASP A 213 -49.73 -31.84 14.15
N HIS A 214 -50.13 -31.72 12.89
CA HIS A 214 -50.92 -32.71 12.17
C HIS A 214 -50.42 -32.81 10.72
N VAL A 215 -49.61 -33.83 10.41
CA VAL A 215 -49.56 -34.34 9.03
C VAL A 215 -50.85 -35.15 8.86
N PRO A 216 -51.82 -34.74 8.02
CA PRO A 216 -52.93 -35.63 7.68
C PRO A 216 -52.32 -36.89 7.06
N VAL A 217 -52.47 -38.02 7.73
CA VAL A 217 -52.16 -39.33 7.15
C VAL A 217 -53.15 -39.50 6.01
N SER A 218 -52.69 -39.27 4.78
CA SER A 218 -53.45 -39.63 3.58
C SER A 218 -53.70 -41.14 3.64
N ALA A 219 -54.96 -41.51 3.87
CA ALA A 219 -55.45 -42.88 3.77
C ALA A 219 -55.56 -43.34 2.32
#